data_AF-N4TZ43-F1
#
_entry.id   AF-N4TZ43-F1
#
_cell.length_a   1.000
_cell.length_b   1.000
_cell.length_c   1.000
_cell.angle_alpha   90.00
_cell.angle_beta   90.00
_cell.angle_gamma   90.00
#
_symmetry.space_group_name_H-M   'P 1'
#
loop_
_entity.id
_entity.type
_entity.pdbx_description
1 polymer ?
#
loop_
_entity_poly.entity_id
_entity_poly.type
_entity_poly.pdbx_seq_one_letter_code
_entity_poly.pdbx_strand_id
1 'polypeptide(L)'
;MATMLKATERHFYFHGKEGYEDSECQYTSCHCLADLEDDDSSDEEGFDAFGDKIERATPKPRRIAYAYHSHGAKAGLLRSKFHNSKMPIYECHQSCSCSIDCPNRVVERGRTIPLEIFRTPDRGWGVRSPVSIKKGQFVDRYLGEIITSNEADRRRSQSAISQRKDVYLFALDKFTDSESFDHRLKGPSLEVDGEFMSGPTRFVNHSCDPNMRIFARVGDHADKHIHDLALFAIKDIPEGEELTFDYVDGVSHEGEETGGDIDHMTRCLCGSKKCRKFLW
;
A
#
# COMPACT_ATOMS: atom_id res chain seq x y z
N MET A 1 9.42 -39.24 32.31
CA MET A 1 8.40 -38.39 31.67
C MET A 1 9.10 -37.34 30.82
N ALA A 2 9.52 -37.72 29.62
CA ALA A 2 10.08 -36.79 28.63
C ALA A 2 9.09 -36.75 27.47
N THR A 3 8.26 -35.72 27.42
CA THR A 3 7.30 -35.51 26.35
C THR A 3 8.05 -34.85 25.19
N MET A 4 8.36 -35.63 24.16
CA MET A 4 8.84 -35.11 22.87
C MET A 4 7.78 -34.16 22.29
N LEU A 5 8.05 -32.87 22.35
CA LEU A 5 7.43 -31.90 21.45
C LEU A 5 7.94 -32.21 20.04
N LYS A 6 7.07 -32.80 19.20
CA LYS A 6 7.25 -32.77 17.75
C LYS A 6 7.17 -31.32 17.30
N ALA A 7 8.32 -30.65 17.25
CA ALA A 7 8.51 -29.49 16.41
C ALA A 7 8.22 -29.95 14.99
N THR A 8 7.08 -29.54 14.45
CA THR A 8 6.78 -29.73 13.04
C THR A 8 7.70 -28.80 12.28
N GLU A 9 8.70 -29.38 11.61
CA GLU A 9 9.51 -28.73 10.59
C GLU A 9 8.56 -28.18 9.50
N ARG A 10 8.14 -26.92 9.64
CA ARG A 10 7.58 -26.12 8.55
C ARG A 10 8.64 -25.13 8.10
N HIS A 11 9.70 -25.68 7.53
CA HIS A 11 10.72 -24.90 6.86
C HIS A 11 10.65 -25.19 5.37
N PHE A 12 10.43 -24.09 4.64
CA PHE A 12 10.94 -23.81 3.30
C PHE A 12 10.16 -24.30 2.07
N TYR A 13 9.70 -23.28 1.33
CA TYR A 13 9.41 -23.21 -0.10
C TYR A 13 8.53 -24.33 -0.67
N PHE A 14 7.32 -23.97 -1.10
CA PHE A 14 6.72 -24.70 -2.23
C PHE A 14 7.65 -24.50 -3.43
N HIS A 15 8.70 -25.31 -3.55
CA HIS A 15 9.33 -25.60 -4.83
C HIS A 15 8.22 -26.04 -5.77
N GLY A 16 8.13 -25.38 -6.92
CA GLY A 16 7.10 -25.59 -7.93
C GLY A 16 6.73 -27.06 -8.04
N LYS A 17 5.53 -27.39 -7.55
CA LYS A 17 4.89 -28.62 -7.99
C LYS A 17 4.75 -28.50 -9.50
N GLU A 18 5.18 -29.51 -10.24
CA GLU A 18 4.86 -29.62 -11.66
C GLU A 18 3.35 -29.33 -11.84
N GLY A 19 3.01 -28.32 -12.64
CA GLY A 19 1.63 -27.86 -12.84
C GLY A 19 1.13 -26.72 -11.95
N TYR A 20 1.99 -26.02 -11.20
CA TYR A 20 1.58 -24.78 -10.51
C TYR A 20 1.45 -23.62 -11.50
N GLU A 21 0.21 -23.21 -11.78
CA GLU A 21 -0.08 -22.05 -12.62
C GLU A 21 -0.06 -20.75 -11.81
N ASP A 22 0.52 -19.69 -12.37
CA ASP A 22 0.53 -18.35 -11.77
C ASP A 22 -0.88 -17.82 -11.43
N SER A 23 -1.89 -18.28 -12.17
CA SER A 23 -3.31 -17.98 -11.95
C SER A 23 -3.79 -18.42 -10.55
N GLU A 24 -3.12 -19.38 -9.92
CA GLU A 24 -3.48 -19.92 -8.61
C GLU A 24 -3.15 -18.95 -7.46
N CYS A 25 -2.25 -17.98 -7.70
CA CYS A 25 -1.88 -16.96 -6.71
C CYS A 25 -3.00 -15.95 -6.39
N GLN A 26 -4.14 -15.99 -7.09
CA GLN A 26 -5.27 -15.10 -6.84
C GLN A 26 -6.21 -15.59 -5.73
N TYR A 27 -6.13 -16.87 -5.34
CA TYR A 27 -7.07 -17.51 -4.42
C TYR A 27 -6.53 -17.61 -2.99
N THR A 28 -7.43 -17.75 -2.01
CA THR A 28 -7.08 -17.95 -0.58
C THR A 28 -6.13 -19.13 -0.31
N SER A 29 -6.00 -20.08 -1.25
CA SER A 29 -5.01 -21.16 -1.15
C SER A 29 -3.56 -20.71 -1.34
N CYS A 30 -3.32 -19.48 -1.80
CA CYS A 30 -1.99 -18.92 -1.93
C CYS A 30 -1.46 -18.48 -0.55
N HIS A 31 -0.27 -18.95 -0.16
CA HIS A 31 0.34 -18.63 1.13
C HIS A 31 0.62 -17.14 1.33
N CYS A 32 0.89 -16.39 0.26
CA CYS A 32 1.06 -14.94 0.34
C CYS A 32 -0.20 -14.23 0.83
N LEU A 33 -1.37 -14.86 0.76
CA LEU A 33 -2.64 -14.28 1.16
C LEU A 33 -3.12 -14.78 2.53
N ALA A 34 -2.29 -15.51 3.27
CA ALA A 34 -2.67 -16.17 4.53
C ALA A 34 -3.06 -15.20 5.66
N ASP A 35 -2.55 -13.97 5.62
CA ASP A 35 -2.81 -12.93 6.62
C ASP A 35 -3.98 -12.02 6.25
N LEU A 36 -4.70 -12.31 5.16
CA LEU A 36 -5.95 -11.62 4.86
C LEU A 36 -7.06 -12.17 5.76
N GLU A 37 -7.73 -11.29 6.49
CA GLU A 37 -8.93 -11.64 7.24
C GLU A 37 -10.00 -12.20 6.29
N ASP A 38 -10.67 -13.28 6.74
CA ASP A 38 -11.78 -13.88 6.01
C ASP A 38 -12.97 -12.92 6.05
N ASP A 39 -13.13 -12.13 4.99
CA ASP A 39 -14.34 -11.33 4.80
C ASP A 39 -15.49 -12.30 4.44
N ASP A 40 -16.33 -12.63 5.44
CA ASP A 40 -17.51 -13.49 5.33
C ASP A 40 -18.68 -12.81 4.57
N SER A 41 -18.49 -11.61 4.02
CA SER A 41 -19.49 -10.91 3.21
C SER A 41 -19.64 -11.51 1.80
N SER A 42 -20.05 -12.78 1.71
CA SER A 42 -20.74 -13.27 0.53
C SER A 42 -22.25 -13.22 0.79
N ASP A 43 -22.89 -12.11 0.44
CA ASP A 43 -24.34 -11.94 0.40
C ASP A 43 -24.99 -12.76 -0.73
N GLU A 44 -24.76 -14.07 -0.77
CA GLU A 44 -25.55 -14.98 -1.59
C GLU A 44 -26.08 -16.14 -0.73
N GLU A 45 -27.08 -15.84 0.11
CA GLU A 45 -28.05 -16.86 0.52
C GLU A 45 -28.81 -17.31 -0.73
N GLY A 46 -28.36 -18.42 -1.34
CA GLY A 46 -29.04 -19.03 -2.47
C GLY A 46 -30.36 -19.67 -2.02
N PHE A 47 -31.46 -19.03 -2.39
CA PHE A 47 -32.82 -19.58 -2.32
C PHE A 47 -33.17 -20.26 -3.65
N ASP A 48 -33.86 -21.39 -3.59
CA ASP A 48 -34.39 -22.02 -4.80
C ASP A 48 -35.66 -21.31 -5.32
N ALA A 49 -36.19 -21.77 -6.46
CA ALA A 49 -37.39 -21.20 -7.07
C ALA A 49 -38.67 -21.33 -6.20
N PHE A 50 -38.58 -22.06 -5.09
CA PHE A 50 -39.67 -22.32 -4.14
C PHE A 50 -39.47 -21.60 -2.81
N GLY A 51 -38.37 -20.88 -2.63
CA GLY A 51 -38.10 -20.12 -1.42
C GLY A 51 -37.57 -20.98 -0.26
N ASP A 52 -36.96 -22.14 -0.54
CA ASP A 52 -36.25 -22.94 0.46
C ASP A 52 -34.74 -22.65 0.46
N LYS A 53 -34.13 -22.73 1.65
CA LYS A 53 -32.67 -22.61 1.83
C LYS A 53 -31.97 -23.80 1.19
N ILE A 54 -31.10 -23.54 0.20
CA ILE A 54 -30.27 -24.60 -0.40
C ILE A 54 -29.17 -24.99 0.60
N GLU A 55 -29.32 -26.12 1.29
CA GLU A 55 -28.22 -26.79 2.02
C GLU A 55 -27.17 -27.28 1.00
N ARG A 56 -26.09 -26.50 0.82
CA ARG A 56 -25.06 -26.75 -0.21
C ARG A 56 -24.26 -28.03 0.07
N ALA A 57 -24.54 -29.08 -0.71
CA ALA A 57 -23.64 -30.22 -0.95
C ALA A 57 -22.63 -29.96 -2.09
N THR A 58 -22.43 -28.70 -2.50
CA THR A 58 -21.42 -28.31 -3.50
C THR A 58 -20.15 -27.80 -2.81
N PRO A 59 -18.94 -28.13 -3.30
CA PRO A 59 -17.72 -27.52 -2.80
C PRO A 59 -17.83 -25.99 -2.93
N LYS A 60 -17.57 -25.25 -1.85
CA LYS A 60 -17.55 -23.78 -1.90
C LYS A 60 -16.62 -23.34 -3.05
N PRO A 61 -17.05 -22.44 -3.94
CA PRO A 61 -16.21 -21.96 -5.03
C PRO A 61 -14.94 -21.34 -4.46
N ARG A 62 -13.80 -21.57 -5.12
CA ARG A 62 -12.50 -21.02 -4.71
C ARG A 62 -12.59 -19.49 -4.71
N ARG A 63 -12.38 -18.87 -3.55
CA ARG A 63 -12.56 -17.43 -3.35
C ARG A 63 -11.32 -16.65 -3.83
N ILE A 64 -11.50 -15.73 -4.76
CA ILE A 64 -10.46 -14.78 -5.19
C ILE A 64 -10.23 -13.76 -4.06
N ALA A 65 -9.02 -13.74 -3.50
CA ALA A 65 -8.68 -12.98 -2.31
C ALA A 65 -7.70 -11.83 -2.55
N TYR A 66 -6.80 -11.98 -3.52
CA TYR A 66 -5.75 -11.00 -3.81
C TYR A 66 -6.28 -9.62 -4.22
N ALA A 67 -5.37 -8.65 -4.28
CA ALA A 67 -5.72 -7.24 -4.34
C ALA A 67 -6.23 -6.76 -5.71
N TYR A 68 -6.03 -7.52 -6.78
CA TYR A 68 -6.23 -7.07 -8.16
C TYR A 68 -7.45 -7.70 -8.83
N HIS A 69 -8.00 -7.02 -9.83
CA HIS A 69 -8.99 -7.63 -10.72
C HIS A 69 -8.31 -8.65 -11.63
N SER A 70 -8.90 -9.85 -11.79
CA SER A 70 -8.29 -10.95 -12.55
C SER A 70 -8.53 -10.89 -14.05
N HIS A 71 -9.66 -10.32 -14.50
CA HIS A 71 -10.06 -10.35 -15.91
C HIS A 71 -10.79 -9.07 -16.34
N GLY A 72 -10.96 -8.93 -17.66
CA GLY A 72 -11.71 -7.84 -18.28
C GLY A 72 -10.95 -6.52 -18.35
N ALA A 73 -11.67 -5.44 -18.64
CA ALA A 73 -11.08 -4.10 -18.86
C ALA A 73 -10.35 -3.49 -17.64
N LYS A 74 -10.51 -4.12 -16.47
CA LYS A 74 -9.89 -3.74 -15.20
C LYS A 74 -8.78 -4.71 -14.75
N ALA A 75 -8.44 -5.74 -15.53
CA ALA A 75 -7.40 -6.70 -15.14
C ALA A 75 -6.12 -6.00 -14.70
N GLY A 76 -5.57 -6.41 -13.55
CA GLY A 76 -4.38 -5.79 -12.94
C GLY A 76 -4.63 -4.50 -12.16
N LEU A 77 -5.84 -3.92 -12.20
CA LEU A 77 -6.21 -2.78 -11.35
C LEU A 77 -6.59 -3.25 -9.95
N LEU A 78 -6.29 -2.43 -8.95
CA LEU A 78 -6.66 -2.61 -7.55
C LEU A 78 -8.19 -2.72 -7.40
N ARG A 79 -8.66 -3.69 -6.63
CA ARG A 79 -10.10 -3.93 -6.42
C ARG A 79 -10.73 -2.82 -5.59
N SER A 80 -12.00 -2.54 -5.86
CA SER A 80 -12.75 -1.45 -5.21
C SER A 80 -12.74 -1.48 -3.69
N LYS A 81 -12.74 -2.67 -3.07
CA LYS A 81 -12.68 -2.83 -1.61
C LYS A 81 -11.44 -2.18 -0.99
N PHE A 82 -10.33 -2.10 -1.72
CA PHE A 82 -9.11 -1.49 -1.20
C PHE A 82 -9.14 0.03 -1.21
N HIS A 83 -9.76 0.65 -2.23
CA HIS A 83 -9.68 2.11 -2.47
C HIS A 83 -9.94 2.98 -1.24
N ASN A 84 -10.93 2.60 -0.41
CA ASN A 84 -11.31 3.34 0.80
C ASN A 84 -10.95 2.61 2.10
N SER A 85 -10.30 1.44 2.02
CA SER A 85 -9.84 0.69 3.19
C SER A 85 -8.43 1.10 3.61
N LYS A 86 -7.99 0.67 4.79
CA LYS A 86 -6.58 0.68 5.18
C LYS A 86 -5.92 -0.70 5.02
N MET A 87 -6.51 -1.63 4.28
CA MET A 87 -5.98 -2.99 4.15
C MET A 87 -4.62 -2.98 3.44
N PRO A 88 -3.63 -3.76 3.92
CA PRO A 88 -2.38 -3.94 3.19
C PRO A 88 -2.59 -4.81 1.95
N ILE A 89 -1.70 -4.67 0.97
CA ILE A 89 -1.65 -5.51 -0.23
C ILE A 89 -0.57 -6.56 -0.01
N TYR A 90 -0.95 -7.84 -0.02
CA TYR A 90 0.01 -8.94 0.00
C TYR A 90 0.25 -9.46 -1.41
N GLU A 91 1.49 -9.37 -1.88
CA GLU A 91 1.93 -9.84 -3.18
C GLU A 91 2.83 -11.07 -3.07
N CYS A 92 2.98 -11.78 -4.18
CA CYS A 92 4.09 -12.71 -4.34
C CYS A 92 5.43 -11.97 -4.40
N HIS A 93 6.52 -12.70 -4.18
CA HIS A 93 7.87 -12.16 -4.15
C HIS A 93 8.88 -13.21 -4.63
N GLN A 94 10.17 -12.88 -4.65
CA GLN A 94 11.26 -13.72 -5.18
C GLN A 94 11.32 -15.16 -4.65
N SER A 95 10.77 -15.42 -3.45
CA SER A 95 10.73 -16.75 -2.84
C SER A 95 9.57 -17.62 -3.32
N CYS A 96 8.60 -17.05 -4.03
CA CYS A 96 7.46 -17.79 -4.58
C CYS A 96 7.86 -18.53 -5.86
N SER A 97 7.23 -19.68 -6.10
CA SER A 97 7.46 -20.46 -7.33
C SER A 97 6.70 -19.96 -8.57
N CYS A 98 5.86 -18.93 -8.43
CA CYS A 98 5.21 -18.29 -9.57
C CYS A 98 6.19 -17.38 -10.31
N SER A 99 5.95 -17.19 -11.61
CA SER A 99 6.81 -16.37 -12.47
C SER A 99 6.64 -14.87 -12.21
N ILE A 100 7.43 -14.05 -12.91
CA ILE A 100 7.30 -12.58 -12.87
C ILE A 100 5.96 -12.09 -13.43
N ASP A 101 5.31 -12.88 -14.28
CA ASP A 101 4.01 -12.59 -14.88
C ASP A 101 2.84 -12.92 -13.94
N CYS A 102 3.13 -13.41 -12.73
CA CYS A 102 2.13 -13.69 -11.71
C CYS A 102 1.18 -12.49 -11.52
N PRO A 103 -0.14 -12.70 -11.57
CA PRO A 103 -1.10 -11.61 -11.46
C PRO A 103 -1.04 -10.91 -10.07
N ASN A 104 -0.40 -11.53 -9.08
CA ASN A 104 -0.15 -10.99 -7.74
C ASN A 104 1.27 -10.39 -7.56
N ARG A 105 1.85 -9.81 -8.61
CA ARG A 105 3.18 -9.13 -8.60
C ARG A 105 3.15 -7.75 -9.30
N VAL A 106 2.04 -7.03 -9.21
CA VAL A 106 1.83 -5.73 -9.87
C VAL A 106 2.82 -4.68 -9.39
N VAL A 107 3.00 -4.53 -8.07
CA VAL A 107 3.91 -3.54 -7.49
C VAL A 107 5.37 -3.97 -7.68
N GLU A 108 5.67 -5.26 -7.53
CA GLU A 108 7.02 -5.82 -7.75
C GLU A 108 7.56 -5.54 -9.16
N ARG A 109 6.70 -5.61 -10.18
CA ARG A 109 7.06 -5.30 -11.58
C ARG A 109 7.43 -3.83 -11.81
N GLY A 110 7.16 -2.95 -10.85
CA GLY A 110 7.51 -1.55 -10.92
C GLY A 110 6.63 -0.73 -11.87
N ARG A 111 7.00 0.53 -12.05
CA ARG A 111 6.24 1.50 -12.83
C ARG A 111 6.09 1.08 -14.29
N THR A 112 4.85 1.04 -14.77
CA THR A 112 4.49 0.70 -16.16
C THR A 112 4.00 1.90 -16.97
N ILE A 113 3.88 3.08 -16.35
CA ILE A 113 3.42 4.30 -17.00
C ILE A 113 4.54 5.35 -17.10
N PRO A 114 4.60 6.14 -18.18
CA PRO A 114 5.48 7.30 -18.25
C PRO A 114 5.03 8.36 -17.23
N LEU A 115 6.01 9.05 -16.64
CA LEU A 115 5.80 10.18 -15.74
C LEU A 115 6.63 11.35 -16.23
N GLU A 116 6.08 12.55 -16.09
CA GLU A 116 6.73 13.81 -16.40
C GLU A 116 6.79 14.66 -15.13
N ILE A 117 8.00 15.06 -14.75
CA ILE A 117 8.22 16.06 -13.71
C ILE A 117 8.11 17.44 -14.37
N PHE A 118 7.24 18.29 -13.86
CA PHE A 118 6.97 19.62 -14.43
C PHE A 118 6.97 20.70 -13.35
N ARG A 119 7.11 21.97 -13.76
CA ARG A 119 7.05 23.10 -12.84
C ARG A 119 5.60 23.57 -12.68
N THR A 120 5.08 23.54 -11.46
CA THR A 120 3.77 24.10 -11.13
C THR A 120 3.84 25.62 -10.95
N PRO A 121 2.71 26.34 -11.07
CA PRO A 121 2.69 27.79 -10.87
C PRO A 121 3.04 28.24 -9.44
N ASP A 122 2.72 27.43 -8.42
CA ASP A 122 2.65 27.88 -7.03
C ASP A 122 3.24 26.91 -5.98
N ARG A 123 3.51 25.65 -6.35
CA ARG A 123 3.94 24.58 -5.42
C ARG A 123 5.35 24.05 -5.70
N GLY A 124 6.02 24.58 -6.72
CA GLY A 124 7.36 24.17 -7.12
C GLY A 124 7.33 23.11 -8.21
N TRP A 125 7.92 21.95 -7.96
CA TRP A 125 7.84 20.82 -8.89
C TRP A 125 6.55 20.02 -8.64
N GLY A 126 6.06 19.36 -9.68
CA GLY A 126 4.92 18.45 -9.64
C GLY A 126 5.15 17.29 -10.59
N VAL A 127 4.26 16.29 -10.55
CA VAL A 127 4.31 15.14 -11.45
C VAL A 127 2.98 15.02 -12.18
N ARG A 128 3.02 14.68 -13.46
CA ARG A 128 1.85 14.30 -14.27
C ARG A 128 2.21 13.11 -15.15
N SER A 129 1.22 12.52 -15.82
CA SER A 129 1.45 11.47 -16.82
C SER A 129 1.00 11.95 -18.20
N PRO A 130 1.77 11.68 -19.28
CA PRO A 130 1.35 11.93 -20.65
C PRO A 130 0.38 10.86 -21.17
N VAL A 131 -0.12 9.96 -20.31
CA VAL A 131 -1.19 9.02 -20.63
C VAL A 131 -2.23 9.02 -19.51
N SER A 132 -3.49 8.73 -19.84
CA SER A 132 -4.53 8.59 -18.83
C SER A 132 -4.27 7.39 -17.91
N ILE A 133 -4.55 7.56 -16.62
CA ILE A 133 -4.40 6.53 -15.58
C ILE A 133 -5.78 6.15 -15.08
N LYS A 134 -6.10 4.86 -15.07
CA LYS A 134 -7.39 4.37 -14.58
C LYS A 134 -7.43 4.31 -13.06
N LYS A 135 -8.61 4.49 -12.47
CA LYS A 135 -8.86 4.22 -11.05
C LYS A 135 -8.44 2.78 -10.71
N GLY A 136 -7.63 2.64 -9.66
CA GLY A 136 -7.04 1.38 -9.21
C GLY A 136 -5.72 1.04 -9.92
N GLN A 137 -5.22 1.86 -10.84
CA GLN A 137 -3.94 1.58 -11.51
C GLN A 137 -2.77 1.93 -10.59
N PHE A 138 -1.78 1.03 -10.56
CA PHE A 138 -0.50 1.27 -9.91
C PHE A 138 0.29 2.33 -10.69
N VAL A 139 0.83 3.32 -9.98
CA VAL A 139 1.61 4.42 -10.57
C VAL A 139 3.10 4.15 -10.39
N ASP A 140 3.58 4.15 -9.15
CA ASP A 140 4.97 3.87 -8.78
C ASP A 140 5.05 3.70 -7.25
N ARG A 141 6.23 3.37 -6.72
CA ARG A 141 6.50 3.36 -5.27
C ARG A 141 7.06 4.71 -4.80
N TYR A 142 6.83 5.05 -3.53
CA TYR A 142 7.64 6.03 -2.84
C TYR A 142 8.93 5.34 -2.37
N LEU A 143 10.08 5.83 -2.81
CA LEU A 143 11.39 5.26 -2.54
C LEU A 143 12.25 6.24 -1.76
N GLY A 144 13.24 5.72 -1.02
CA GLY A 144 14.17 6.54 -0.27
C GLY A 144 15.12 5.68 0.56
N GLU A 145 15.92 6.34 1.38
CA GLU A 145 16.73 5.65 2.39
C GLU A 145 15.82 5.20 3.54
N ILE A 146 15.82 3.91 3.86
CA ILE A 146 15.12 3.40 5.05
C ILE A 146 15.99 3.69 6.27
N ILE A 147 15.46 4.48 7.20
CA ILE A 147 16.14 4.93 8.40
C ILE A 147 15.34 4.58 9.66
N THR A 148 16.02 4.55 10.80
CA THR A 148 15.36 4.36 12.10
C THR A 148 14.66 5.64 12.54
N SER A 149 13.63 5.52 13.39
CA SER A 149 12.96 6.68 14.00
C SER A 149 13.94 7.63 14.71
N ASN A 150 14.95 7.11 15.43
CA ASN A 150 16.00 7.95 16.04
C ASN A 150 16.79 8.76 15.01
N GLU A 151 17.11 8.17 13.86
CA GLU A 151 17.81 8.86 12.77
C GLU A 151 16.91 9.89 12.09
N ALA A 152 15.61 9.59 11.94
CA ALA A 152 14.61 10.53 11.46
C ALA A 152 14.49 11.75 12.40
N ASP A 153 14.43 11.54 13.72
CA ASP A 153 14.37 12.61 14.71
C ASP A 153 15.65 13.44 14.76
N ARG A 154 16.82 12.79 14.66
CA ARG A 154 18.11 13.49 14.50
C ARG A 154 18.11 14.36 13.23
N ARG A 155 17.56 13.84 12.14
CA ARG A 155 17.43 14.55 10.87
C ARG A 155 16.44 15.72 10.96
N ARG A 156 15.27 15.55 11.58
CA ARG A 156 14.27 16.61 11.83
C ARG A 156 14.87 17.74 12.66
N SER A 157 15.51 17.42 13.79
CA SER A 157 16.12 18.40 14.70
C SER A 157 17.29 19.18 14.09
N GLN A 158 18.07 18.57 13.19
CA GLN A 158 19.16 19.27 12.48
C GLN A 158 18.68 20.08 11.27
N SER A 159 17.43 19.92 10.85
CA SER A 159 16.89 20.52 9.62
C SER A 159 16.55 22.02 9.71
N ALA A 160 17.18 22.78 10.62
CA ALA A 160 17.09 24.24 10.61
C ALA A 160 17.43 24.89 9.24
N ILE A 161 18.11 24.13 8.36
CA ILE A 161 18.49 24.52 6.99
C ILE A 161 17.40 24.22 5.94
N SER A 162 16.46 23.33 6.23
CA SER A 162 15.39 22.87 5.34
C SER A 162 14.07 22.95 6.10
N GLN A 163 13.34 24.06 5.99
CA GLN A 163 12.03 24.26 6.63
C GLN A 163 10.93 23.27 6.17
N ARG A 164 11.30 22.12 5.58
CA ARG A 164 10.41 21.19 4.90
C ARG A 164 10.85 19.73 5.02
N LYS A 165 11.67 19.35 6.00
CA LYS A 165 12.14 17.95 6.09
C LYS A 165 11.00 16.94 6.27
N ASP A 166 9.96 17.33 7.00
CA ASP A 166 8.76 16.51 7.21
C ASP A 166 8.01 16.17 5.91
N VAL A 167 8.30 16.87 4.80
CA VAL A 167 7.71 16.57 3.49
C VAL A 167 8.25 15.28 2.86
N TYR A 168 9.47 14.87 3.22
CA TYR A 168 10.16 13.76 2.52
C TYR A 168 10.25 12.48 3.33
N LEU A 169 9.80 12.50 4.59
CA LEU A 169 9.82 11.38 5.52
C LEU A 169 8.44 10.70 5.55
N PHE A 170 8.41 9.40 5.28
CA PHE A 170 7.20 8.58 5.37
C PHE A 170 7.43 7.39 6.29
N ALA A 171 6.61 7.27 7.33
CA ALA A 171 6.66 6.16 8.27
C ALA A 171 6.19 4.84 7.62
N LEU A 172 6.84 3.74 8.00
CA LEU A 172 6.47 2.37 7.67
C LEU A 172 5.71 1.74 8.84
N ASP A 173 4.61 2.39 9.24
CA ASP A 173 3.87 2.13 10.48
C ASP A 173 2.65 1.21 10.31
N LYS A 174 2.40 0.72 9.09
CA LYS A 174 1.17 -0.04 8.76
C LYS A 174 0.92 -1.22 9.68
N PHE A 175 2.01 -1.85 10.14
CA PHE A 175 2.02 -3.06 10.96
C PHE A 175 2.60 -2.82 12.36
N THR A 176 2.83 -1.56 12.74
CA THR A 176 3.26 -1.24 14.10
C THR A 176 2.16 -1.58 15.08
N ASP A 177 2.49 -2.41 16.07
CA ASP A 177 1.56 -2.94 17.07
C ASP A 177 2.37 -3.33 18.31
N SER A 178 2.09 -2.67 19.45
CA SER A 178 2.78 -2.90 20.72
C SER A 178 2.64 -4.34 21.23
N GLU A 179 1.55 -5.00 20.85
CA GLU A 179 1.22 -6.37 21.27
C GLU A 179 1.70 -7.43 20.27
N SER A 180 2.29 -7.04 19.14
CA SER A 180 2.77 -7.95 18.11
C SER A 180 3.83 -8.92 18.64
N PHE A 181 3.75 -10.22 18.32
CA PHE A 181 4.81 -11.16 18.68
C PHE A 181 6.15 -10.90 17.96
N ASP A 182 6.15 -10.16 16.86
CA ASP A 182 7.36 -9.74 16.16
C ASP A 182 7.92 -8.47 16.81
N HIS A 183 9.09 -8.59 17.45
CA HIS A 183 9.77 -7.48 18.12
C HIS A 183 10.06 -6.29 17.20
N ARG A 184 10.17 -6.50 15.89
CA ARG A 184 10.41 -5.43 14.89
C ARG A 184 9.17 -4.56 14.68
N LEU A 185 8.00 -5.01 15.12
CA LEU A 185 6.71 -4.32 14.99
C LEU A 185 6.25 -3.64 16.29
N LYS A 186 6.86 -3.97 17.45
CA LYS A 186 6.49 -3.40 18.77
C LYS A 186 6.96 -1.97 19.02
N GLY A 187 8.03 -1.56 18.34
CA GLY A 187 8.71 -0.29 18.58
C GLY A 187 8.32 0.81 17.59
N PRO A 188 9.01 1.97 17.67
CA PRO A 188 8.90 3.00 16.65
C PRO A 188 9.16 2.41 15.26
N SER A 189 8.30 2.74 14.29
CA SER A 189 8.46 2.30 12.91
C SER A 189 9.72 2.88 12.29
N LEU A 190 10.20 2.19 11.26
CA LEU A 190 11.20 2.75 10.35
C LEU A 190 10.54 3.81 9.47
N GLU A 191 11.35 4.67 8.86
CA GLU A 191 10.88 5.71 7.95
C GLU A 191 11.65 5.68 6.64
N VAL A 192 11.02 6.11 5.55
CA VAL A 192 11.64 6.29 4.24
C VAL A 192 11.96 7.78 4.05
N ASP A 193 13.24 8.12 3.95
CA ASP A 193 13.72 9.48 3.65
C ASP A 193 14.04 9.62 2.15
N GLY A 194 13.18 10.37 1.44
CA GLY A 194 13.33 10.66 0.03
C GLY A 194 14.09 11.96 -0.29
N GLU A 195 14.68 12.67 0.68
CA GLU A 195 15.20 14.03 0.49
C GLU A 195 16.27 14.10 -0.61
N PHE A 196 17.24 13.19 -0.58
CA PHE A 196 18.41 13.19 -1.47
C PHE A 196 18.44 12.04 -2.50
N MET A 197 17.69 10.96 -2.25
CA MET A 197 17.63 9.78 -3.13
C MET A 197 16.19 9.27 -3.15
N SER A 198 15.54 9.27 -4.31
CA SER A 198 14.15 8.79 -4.44
C SER A 198 13.79 8.57 -5.92
N GLY A 199 12.58 8.05 -6.16
CA GLY A 199 11.96 7.99 -7.48
C GLY A 199 11.23 9.31 -7.86
N PRO A 200 10.52 9.32 -9.01
CA PRO A 200 9.75 10.48 -9.45
C PRO A 200 8.67 10.93 -8.45
N THR A 201 8.18 9.98 -7.66
CA THR A 201 7.11 10.15 -6.66
C THR A 201 7.45 11.12 -5.54
N ARG A 202 8.74 11.40 -5.30
CA ARG A 202 9.23 12.47 -4.42
C ARG A 202 8.67 13.86 -4.77
N PHE A 203 8.34 14.09 -6.04
CA PHE A 203 7.89 15.39 -6.55
C PHE A 203 6.36 15.51 -6.62
N VAL A 204 5.62 14.48 -6.20
CA VAL A 204 4.15 14.49 -6.21
C VAL A 204 3.67 15.40 -5.09
N ASN A 205 2.86 16.41 -5.41
CA ASN A 205 2.38 17.38 -4.44
C ASN A 205 1.25 16.83 -3.57
N HIS A 206 1.08 17.46 -2.41
CA HIS A 206 -0.07 17.27 -1.53
C HIS A 206 -1.38 17.76 -2.16
N SER A 207 -2.47 17.04 -1.92
CA SER A 207 -3.84 17.55 -2.07
C SER A 207 -4.77 17.01 -0.98
N CYS A 208 -5.65 17.87 -0.44
CA CYS A 208 -6.72 17.45 0.48
C CYS A 208 -7.90 16.77 -0.24
N ASP A 209 -7.92 16.76 -1.57
CA ASP A 209 -8.83 15.96 -2.38
C ASP A 209 -8.04 15.23 -3.48
N PRO A 210 -7.18 14.28 -3.09
CA PRO A 210 -6.17 13.71 -3.98
C PRO A 210 -6.79 12.81 -5.07
N ASN A 211 -5.98 12.50 -6.08
CA ASN A 211 -6.30 11.51 -7.10
C ASN A 211 -5.50 10.20 -6.95
N MET A 212 -4.50 10.17 -6.06
CA MET A 212 -3.76 8.97 -5.66
C MET A 212 -3.77 8.76 -4.14
N ARG A 213 -3.42 7.54 -3.73
CA ARG A 213 -3.23 7.15 -2.32
C ARG A 213 -2.10 6.15 -2.19
N ILE A 214 -1.41 6.17 -1.05
CA ILE A 214 -0.40 5.18 -0.68
C ILE A 214 -1.08 3.94 -0.09
N PHE A 215 -0.61 2.77 -0.50
CA PHE A 215 -0.96 1.48 0.06
C PHE A 215 0.32 0.76 0.50
N ALA A 216 0.30 0.18 1.69
CA ALA A 216 1.36 -0.70 2.15
C ALA A 216 1.32 -2.00 1.35
N ARG A 217 2.41 -2.33 0.65
CA ARG A 217 2.56 -3.60 -0.05
C ARG A 217 3.62 -4.46 0.63
N VAL A 218 3.26 -5.71 0.91
CA VAL A 218 4.13 -6.71 1.54
C VAL A 218 4.42 -7.80 0.52
N GLY A 219 5.71 -8.10 0.33
CA GLY A 219 6.16 -9.30 -0.37
C GLY A 219 6.34 -10.43 0.62
N ASP A 220 7.54 -10.54 1.20
CA ASP A 220 7.79 -11.49 2.28
C ASP A 220 7.09 -11.03 3.57
N HIS A 221 6.36 -11.94 4.23
CA HIS A 221 5.66 -11.64 5.48
C HIS A 221 6.63 -11.31 6.62
N ALA A 222 7.88 -11.77 6.54
CA ALA A 222 8.93 -11.38 7.47
C ALA A 222 9.33 -9.90 7.33
N ASP A 223 9.00 -9.26 6.20
CA ASP A 223 9.42 -7.91 5.85
C ASP A 223 8.30 -6.87 6.02
N LYS A 224 7.24 -7.19 6.76
CA LYS A 224 6.16 -6.25 7.11
C LYS A 224 6.68 -4.91 7.69
N HIS A 225 7.73 -4.96 8.51
CA HIS A 225 8.37 -3.80 9.12
C HIS A 225 9.10 -2.87 8.12
N ILE A 226 9.30 -3.32 6.88
CA ILE A 226 9.92 -2.57 5.77
C ILE A 226 9.06 -2.64 4.51
N HIS A 227 7.73 -2.65 4.68
CA HIS A 227 6.79 -2.75 3.57
C HIS A 227 6.99 -1.65 2.52
N ASP A 228 6.64 -1.94 1.27
CA ASP A 228 6.67 -0.94 0.20
C ASP A 228 5.56 0.12 0.43
N LEU A 229 5.81 1.36 0.01
CA LEU A 229 4.82 2.43 -0.10
C LEU A 229 4.37 2.56 -1.56
N ALA A 230 3.30 1.86 -1.95
CA ALA A 230 2.84 1.80 -3.33
C ALA A 230 1.75 2.84 -3.62
N LEU A 231 1.97 3.73 -4.59
CA LEU A 231 0.95 4.70 -5.00
C LEU A 231 0.01 4.11 -6.05
N PHE A 232 -1.28 4.16 -5.75
CA PHE A 232 -2.35 3.77 -6.67
C PHE A 232 -3.28 4.95 -6.92
N ALA A 233 -3.79 5.05 -8.15
CA ALA A 233 -4.86 6.00 -8.47
C ALA A 233 -6.17 5.60 -7.79
N ILE A 234 -6.83 6.55 -7.13
CA ILE A 234 -8.15 6.37 -6.48
C ILE A 234 -9.30 7.02 -7.26
N LYS A 235 -8.96 7.71 -8.35
CA LYS A 235 -9.84 8.32 -9.36
C LYS A 235 -9.28 7.98 -10.75
N ASP A 236 -10.10 8.09 -11.79
CA ASP A 236 -9.56 8.15 -13.15
C ASP A 236 -8.83 9.49 -13.31
N ILE A 237 -7.62 9.47 -13.84
CA ILE A 237 -6.73 10.64 -13.98
C ILE A 237 -6.50 10.85 -15.49
N PRO A 238 -7.07 11.91 -16.09
CA PRO A 238 -6.80 12.27 -17.47
C PRO A 238 -5.32 12.54 -17.72
N GLU A 239 -4.88 12.33 -18.96
CA GLU A 239 -3.58 12.78 -19.44
C GLU A 239 -3.32 14.26 -19.07
N GLY A 240 -2.13 14.54 -18.56
CA GLY A 240 -1.68 15.89 -18.22
C GLY A 240 -2.20 16.43 -16.88
N GLU A 241 -3.12 15.73 -16.20
CA GLU A 241 -3.55 16.09 -14.84
C GLU A 241 -2.40 15.87 -13.84
N GLU A 242 -2.25 16.81 -12.90
CA GLU A 242 -1.26 16.71 -11.83
C GLU A 242 -1.61 15.55 -10.88
N LEU A 243 -0.64 14.68 -10.65
CA LEU A 243 -0.71 13.62 -9.65
C LEU A 243 -0.56 14.23 -8.26
N THR A 244 -1.45 13.85 -7.35
CA THR A 244 -1.45 14.32 -5.96
C THR A 244 -1.90 13.22 -5.00
N PHE A 245 -1.35 13.21 -3.79
CA PHE A 245 -1.82 12.37 -2.68
C PHE A 245 -1.91 13.18 -1.40
N ASP A 246 -2.59 12.65 -0.39
CA ASP A 246 -2.66 13.27 0.92
C ASP A 246 -1.49 12.80 1.79
N TYR A 247 -0.62 13.74 2.18
CA TYR A 247 0.60 13.45 2.95
C TYR A 247 0.35 12.88 4.34
N VAL A 248 -0.84 13.10 4.91
CA VAL A 248 -1.19 12.66 6.27
C VAL A 248 -2.24 11.54 6.29
N ASP A 249 -2.74 11.11 5.14
CA ASP A 249 -3.74 10.04 5.09
C ASP A 249 -3.11 8.70 5.47
N GLY A 250 -3.44 8.23 6.67
CA GLY A 250 -2.90 7.00 7.24
C GLY A 250 -2.35 7.19 8.65
N VAL A 251 -1.84 8.39 8.96
CA VAL A 251 -1.26 8.74 10.27
C VAL A 251 -2.34 8.69 11.34
N SER A 252 -2.21 7.76 12.28
CA SER A 252 -3.00 7.77 13.52
C SER A 252 -2.44 8.84 14.44
N HIS A 253 -3.02 10.04 14.41
CA HIS A 253 -2.85 10.99 15.50
C HIS A 253 -3.64 10.51 16.71
N GLU A 254 -3.16 9.45 17.38
CA GLU A 254 -3.52 9.23 18.77
C GLU A 254 -2.68 10.20 19.62
N GLY A 255 -3.26 11.37 19.93
CA GLY A 255 -2.82 12.11 21.11
C GLY A 255 -2.05 13.42 20.93
N GLU A 256 -2.12 14.12 19.80
CA GLU A 256 -1.70 15.53 19.74
C GLU A 256 -2.85 16.41 19.26
N GLU A 257 -3.72 16.78 20.21
CA GLU A 257 -4.47 18.02 20.10
C GLU A 257 -3.44 19.16 19.99
N THR A 258 -3.30 19.68 18.78
CA THR A 258 -2.37 20.76 18.44
C THR A 258 -2.71 22.02 19.23
N GLY A 259 -2.06 22.17 20.38
CA GLY A 259 -1.58 23.46 20.90
C GLY A 259 -0.23 23.86 20.29
N GLY A 260 0.08 23.38 19.09
CA GLY A 260 1.33 23.65 18.37
C GLY A 260 1.31 25.03 17.70
N ASP A 261 2.46 25.68 17.70
CA ASP A 261 2.68 27.03 17.19
C ASP A 261 2.36 27.12 15.69
N ILE A 262 1.29 27.84 15.34
CA ILE A 262 0.75 27.98 13.97
C ILE A 262 1.82 28.58 13.02
N ASP A 263 2.81 29.28 13.57
CA ASP A 263 3.86 30.01 12.85
C ASP A 263 4.82 29.10 12.04
N HIS A 264 4.85 27.79 12.32
CA HIS A 264 5.73 26.83 11.64
C HIS A 264 5.02 25.93 10.62
N MET A 265 3.70 26.09 10.41
CA MET A 265 2.95 25.22 9.50
C MET A 265 3.02 25.72 8.05
N THR A 266 3.35 24.83 7.10
CA THR A 266 3.35 25.20 5.67
C THR A 266 1.92 25.25 5.15
N ARG A 267 1.54 26.41 4.60
CA ARG A 267 0.22 26.63 4.00
C ARG A 267 0.00 25.71 2.79
N CYS A 268 -1.16 25.07 2.75
CA CYS A 268 -1.60 24.23 1.65
C CYS A 268 -2.15 25.08 0.49
N LEU A 269 -1.68 24.78 -0.72
CA LEU A 269 -2.05 25.45 -1.97
C LEU A 269 -2.74 24.49 -2.96
N CYS A 270 -3.37 23.42 -2.49
CA CYS A 270 -3.95 22.39 -3.37
C CYS A 270 -5.19 22.85 -4.17
N GLY A 271 -5.75 24.03 -3.89
CA GLY A 271 -6.93 24.56 -4.59
C GLY A 271 -8.25 23.83 -4.31
N SER A 272 -8.25 22.74 -3.54
CA SER A 272 -9.45 21.97 -3.21
C SER A 272 -10.43 22.78 -2.34
N LYS A 273 -11.74 22.63 -2.61
CA LYS A 273 -12.81 23.17 -1.75
C LYS A 273 -12.81 22.56 -0.35
N LYS A 274 -12.24 21.36 -0.19
CA LYS A 274 -12.11 20.63 1.09
C LYS A 274 -10.73 20.83 1.75
N CYS A 275 -10.00 21.88 1.35
CA CYS A 275 -8.63 22.12 1.83
C CYS A 275 -8.57 22.37 3.36
N ARG A 276 -7.70 21.62 4.05
CA ARG A 276 -7.40 21.72 5.49
C ARG A 276 -6.46 22.88 5.86
N LYS A 277 -6.14 23.76 4.90
CA LYS A 277 -5.34 24.99 5.01
C LYS A 277 -3.84 24.79 5.20
N PHE A 278 -3.39 23.73 5.84
CA PHE A 278 -1.98 23.39 6.04
C PHE A 278 -1.68 21.97 5.54
N LEU A 279 -0.40 21.68 5.29
CA LEU A 279 0.05 20.42 4.69
C LEU A 279 0.06 19.24 5.67
N TRP A 280 0.30 19.52 6.95
CA TRP A 280 0.29 18.62 8.09
C TRP A 280 -0.67 19.18 9.14
#